data_AF-A0A1I5BB18-F1
#
_entry.id   AF-A0A1I5BB18-F1
#
_cell.length_a   1.000
_cell.length_b   1.000
_cell.length_c   1.000
_cell.angle_alpha   90.00
_cell.angle_beta   90.00
_cell.angle_gamma   90.00
#
_symmetry.space_group_name_H-M   'P 1'
#
loop_
_entity.id
_entity.type
_entity.pdbx_description
1 polymer ?
#
loop_
_entity_poly.entity_id
_entity_poly.type
_entity_poly.pdbx_seq_one_letter_code
_entity_poly.pdbx_strand_id
1 'polypeptide(L)'
;MITADRIQQLYDKYLELIRLEIVEFGVKPTEVRHLIGRLGEFHCALQVGGTLAHLANQHGFDVICRNGRRISVKTTAQATGFVPIGKATIDKVDDLMIIQYRDGALSTVYFGPIGPAAAAARYYDHVGKYELDISKARRLAPIATPVQV
;
A
#
# COMPACT_ATOMS: atom_id res chain seq x y z
N MET A 1 13.04 0.04 -16.58
CA MET A 1 12.02 0.74 -15.77
C MET A 1 10.67 0.42 -16.39
N ILE A 2 9.69 -0.06 -15.62
CA ILE A 2 8.33 -0.28 -16.14
C ILE A 2 7.67 1.10 -16.34
N THR A 3 7.11 1.34 -17.54
CA THR A 3 6.44 2.61 -17.87
C THR A 3 5.08 2.73 -17.18
N ALA A 4 4.56 3.94 -17.01
CA ALA A 4 3.25 4.18 -16.41
C ALA A 4 2.13 3.42 -17.17
N ASP A 5 2.14 3.45 -18.49
CA ASP A 5 1.17 2.70 -19.32
C ASP A 5 1.25 1.19 -19.05
N ARG A 6 2.46 0.66 -18.86
CA ARG A 6 2.63 -0.75 -18.52
C ARG A 6 2.15 -1.07 -17.11
N ILE A 7 2.35 -0.16 -16.15
CA ILE A 7 1.79 -0.30 -14.79
C ILE A 7 0.26 -0.30 -14.86
N GLN A 8 -0.36 0.58 -15.66
CA GLN A 8 -1.81 0.61 -15.85
C GLN A 8 -2.33 -0.71 -16.42
N GLN A 9 -1.70 -1.24 -17.49
CA GLN A 9 -2.08 -2.54 -18.04
C GLN A 9 -1.96 -3.68 -17.02
N LEU A 10 -0.93 -3.66 -16.17
CA LEU A 10 -0.74 -4.67 -15.13
C LEU A 10 -1.76 -4.50 -13.99
N TYR A 11 -2.09 -3.27 -13.63
CA TYR A 11 -3.16 -2.94 -12.69
C TYR A 11 -4.49 -3.52 -13.15
N ASP A 12 -4.89 -3.26 -14.39
CA ASP A 12 -6.17 -3.72 -14.95
C ASP A 12 -6.26 -5.24 -14.95
N LYS A 13 -5.20 -5.94 -15.37
CA LYS A 13 -5.12 -7.41 -15.36
C LYS A 13 -5.20 -8.00 -13.95
N TYR A 14 -4.50 -7.40 -12.99
CA TYR A 14 -4.57 -7.88 -11.60
C TYR A 14 -5.95 -7.63 -11.00
N LEU A 15 -6.58 -6.50 -11.30
CA LEU A 15 -7.93 -6.20 -10.84
C LEU A 15 -8.95 -7.18 -11.42
N GLU A 16 -8.84 -7.51 -12.70
CA GLU A 16 -9.66 -8.54 -13.35
C GLU A 16 -9.48 -9.91 -12.69
N LEU A 17 -8.23 -10.34 -12.47
CA LEU A 17 -7.93 -11.61 -11.81
C LEU A 17 -8.48 -11.66 -10.38
N ILE A 18 -8.32 -10.60 -9.60
CA ILE A 18 -8.85 -10.53 -8.23
C ILE A 18 -10.38 -10.58 -8.24
N ARG A 19 -11.03 -9.91 -9.21
CA ARG A 19 -12.48 -9.98 -9.36
C ARG A 19 -12.95 -11.38 -9.73
N LEU A 20 -12.24 -12.08 -10.61
CA LEU A 20 -12.52 -13.47 -10.96
C LEU A 20 -12.52 -14.37 -9.72
N GLU A 21 -11.43 -14.32 -8.93
CA GLU A 21 -11.30 -15.10 -7.68
C GLU A 21 -12.45 -14.83 -6.69
N ILE A 22 -12.81 -13.55 -6.50
CA ILE A 22 -13.80 -13.16 -5.50
C ILE A 22 -15.23 -13.40 -5.97
N VAL A 23 -15.56 -13.00 -7.21
CA VAL A 23 -16.93 -12.99 -7.72
C VAL A 23 -17.33 -14.35 -8.28
N GLU A 24 -16.48 -14.97 -9.10
CA GLU A 24 -16.82 -16.24 -9.75
C GLU A 24 -16.55 -17.43 -8.83
N PHE A 25 -15.44 -17.40 -8.09
CA PHE A 25 -15.03 -18.51 -7.23
C PHE A 25 -15.38 -18.31 -5.74
N GLY A 26 -15.97 -17.17 -5.36
CA GLY A 26 -16.40 -16.90 -4.00
C GLY A 26 -15.26 -16.81 -2.98
N VAL A 27 -14.03 -16.60 -3.43
CA VAL A 27 -12.86 -16.51 -2.54
C VAL A 27 -12.94 -15.24 -1.71
N LYS A 28 -12.70 -15.35 -0.40
CA LYS A 28 -12.67 -14.17 0.46
C LYS A 28 -11.49 -13.26 0.04
N PRO A 29 -11.66 -11.93 -0.01
CA PRO A 29 -10.57 -11.00 -0.35
C PRO A 29 -9.30 -11.18 0.49
N THR A 30 -9.44 -11.62 1.75
CA THR A 30 -8.30 -11.89 2.65
C THR A 30 -7.43 -13.08 2.23
N GLU A 31 -7.96 -14.01 1.42
CA GLU A 31 -7.22 -15.18 0.92
C GLU A 31 -6.39 -14.84 -0.33
N VAL A 32 -6.77 -13.83 -1.11
CA VAL A 32 -6.00 -13.31 -2.26
C VAL A 32 -5.07 -12.15 -1.89
N ARG A 33 -4.62 -12.11 -0.63
CA ARG A 33 -3.83 -11.00 -0.07
C ARG A 33 -2.57 -10.64 -0.86
N HIS A 34 -1.92 -11.63 -1.49
CA HIS A 34 -0.72 -11.38 -2.29
C HIS A 34 -1.04 -10.58 -3.56
N LEU A 35 -2.12 -10.96 -4.26
CA LEU A 35 -2.59 -10.26 -5.46
C LEU A 35 -3.02 -8.83 -5.11
N ILE A 36 -3.78 -8.66 -4.04
CA ILE A 36 -4.20 -7.35 -3.54
C ILE A 36 -2.98 -6.49 -3.13
N GLY A 37 -1.98 -7.10 -2.50
CA GLY A 37 -0.69 -6.46 -2.20
C GLY A 37 -0.07 -5.85 -3.44
N ARG A 38 0.15 -6.67 -4.48
CA ARG A 38 0.71 -6.22 -5.76
C ARG A 38 -0.15 -5.16 -6.46
N LEU A 39 -1.48 -5.32 -6.43
CA LEU A 39 -2.41 -4.35 -7.01
C LEU A 39 -2.28 -2.96 -6.33
N GLY A 40 -2.08 -2.95 -5.01
CA GLY A 40 -1.82 -1.69 -4.29
C GLY A 40 -0.48 -1.04 -4.63
N GLU A 41 0.57 -1.82 -4.95
CA GLU A 41 1.83 -1.25 -5.43
C GLU A 41 1.66 -0.55 -6.78
N PHE A 42 0.90 -1.16 -7.70
CA PHE A 42 0.54 -0.53 -8.97
C PHE A 42 -0.28 0.75 -8.74
N HIS A 43 -1.30 0.68 -7.87
CA HIS A 43 -2.11 1.85 -7.50
C HIS A 43 -1.25 2.99 -6.96
N CYS A 44 -0.34 2.69 -6.04
CA CYS A 44 0.59 3.66 -5.48
C CYS A 44 1.48 4.28 -6.55
N ALA A 45 2.08 3.47 -7.43
CA ALA A 45 2.95 3.95 -8.49
C ALA A 45 2.21 4.89 -9.45
N LEU A 46 0.98 4.54 -9.84
CA LEU A 46 0.12 5.38 -10.67
C LEU A 46 -0.26 6.69 -9.97
N GLN A 47 -0.68 6.61 -8.70
CA GLN A 47 -1.13 7.77 -7.91
C GLN A 47 -0.03 8.82 -7.72
N VAL A 48 1.23 8.39 -7.55
CA VAL A 48 2.37 9.31 -7.32
C VAL A 48 3.19 9.58 -8.58
N GLY A 49 2.76 9.05 -9.73
CA GLY A 49 3.51 9.09 -10.98
C GLY A 49 4.91 8.47 -10.88
N GLY A 50 5.08 7.51 -9.97
CA GLY A 50 6.34 6.86 -9.64
C GLY A 50 6.56 5.54 -10.37
N THR A 51 7.57 4.79 -9.94
CA THR A 51 7.95 3.50 -10.52
C THR A 51 8.11 2.45 -9.43
N LEU A 52 7.82 1.19 -9.73
CA LEU A 52 8.02 0.11 -8.76
C LEU A 52 9.53 -0.11 -8.51
N ALA A 53 9.88 -0.48 -7.28
CA ALA A 53 11.24 -0.86 -6.92
C ALA A 53 11.57 -2.23 -7.56
N HIS A 54 12.21 -2.21 -8.73
CA HIS A 54 12.32 -3.38 -9.61
C HIS A 54 13.51 -4.32 -9.36
N LEU A 55 14.27 -4.16 -8.28
CA LEU A 55 15.31 -5.13 -7.94
C LEU A 55 14.73 -6.22 -7.03
N ALA A 56 14.71 -7.45 -7.52
CA ALA A 56 14.49 -8.62 -6.66
C ALA A 56 15.51 -8.55 -5.51
N ASN A 57 15.03 -8.58 -4.27
CA ASN A 57 15.80 -8.38 -3.03
C ASN A 57 16.18 -6.92 -2.65
N GLN A 58 15.57 -5.89 -3.26
CA GLN A 58 15.62 -4.54 -2.67
C GLN A 58 14.76 -4.51 -1.41
N HIS A 59 15.42 -4.63 -0.25
CA HIS A 59 14.72 -4.67 1.03
C HIS A 59 14.36 -3.26 1.51
N GLY A 60 13.07 -2.93 1.50
CA GLY A 60 12.54 -1.88 2.39
C GLY A 60 11.34 -1.09 1.87
N PHE A 61 11.23 -0.89 0.56
CA PHE A 61 10.22 -0.05 -0.08
C PHE A 61 9.72 -0.65 -1.39
N ASP A 62 8.54 -0.23 -1.83
CA ASP A 62 7.82 -0.86 -2.95
C ASP A 62 7.73 0.07 -4.17
N VAL A 63 7.70 1.39 -3.95
CA VAL A 63 7.58 2.42 -5.00
C VAL A 63 8.60 3.54 -4.77
N ILE A 64 9.14 4.08 -5.85
CA ILE A 64 9.96 5.30 -5.87
C ILE A 64 9.20 6.40 -6.61
N CYS A 65 8.97 7.53 -5.94
CA CYS A 65 8.37 8.73 -6.52
C CYS A 65 9.31 9.41 -7.53
N ARG A 66 8.76 10.30 -8.38
CA ARG A 66 9.58 11.14 -9.29
C ARG A 66 10.62 11.99 -8.57
N ASN A 67 10.32 12.42 -7.35
CA ASN A 67 11.23 13.18 -6.49
C ASN A 67 12.22 12.30 -5.69
N GLY A 68 12.30 11.00 -5.98
CA GLY A 68 13.22 10.07 -5.35
C GLY A 68 12.77 9.52 -3.98
N ARG A 69 11.65 9.99 -3.44
CA ARG A 69 11.10 9.48 -2.17
C ARG A 69 10.68 8.01 -2.31
N ARG A 70 11.02 7.22 -1.29
CA ARG A 70 10.76 5.78 -1.20
C ARG A 70 9.49 5.53 -0.40
N ILE A 71 8.53 4.84 -0.99
CA ILE A 71 7.24 4.54 -0.37
C ILE A 71 7.19 3.05 -0.01
N SER A 72 6.84 2.74 1.24
CA SER A 72 6.31 1.41 1.56
C SER A 72 4.80 1.39 1.35
N VAL A 73 4.32 0.38 0.64
CA VAL A 73 2.92 0.16 0.35
C VAL A 73 2.41 -0.95 1.26
N LYS A 74 1.22 -0.72 1.83
CA LYS A 74 0.50 -1.71 2.63
C LYS A 74 -0.95 -1.75 2.19
N THR A 75 -1.32 -2.85 1.55
CA THR A 75 -2.69 -3.07 1.10
C THR A 75 -3.40 -4.05 2.02
N THR A 76 -4.62 -3.74 2.42
CA THR A 76 -5.46 -4.63 3.23
C THR A 76 -6.86 -4.74 2.65
N ALA A 77 -7.44 -5.93 2.72
CA ALA A 77 -8.86 -6.14 2.43
C ALA A 77 -9.73 -6.12 3.70
N GLN A 78 -9.11 -5.96 4.88
CA GLN A 78 -9.84 -5.92 6.14
C GLN A 78 -10.51 -4.56 6.32
N ALA A 79 -11.76 -4.57 6.79
CA ALA A 79 -12.49 -3.34 7.14
C ALA A 79 -11.91 -2.66 8.40
N THR A 80 -11.52 -3.49 9.38
CA THR A 80 -10.99 -3.11 10.70
C THR A 80 -9.72 -3.90 11.01
N GLY A 81 -8.99 -3.48 12.03
CA GLY A 81 -7.73 -4.12 12.45
C GLY A 81 -6.55 -3.19 12.24
N PHE A 82 -5.39 -3.78 12.01
CA PHE A 82 -4.13 -3.05 11.95
C PHE A 82 -3.31 -3.43 10.72
N VAL A 83 -2.39 -2.54 10.36
CA VAL A 83 -1.41 -2.74 9.31
C VAL A 83 -0.02 -2.81 9.95
N PRO A 84 0.77 -3.86 9.65
CA PRO A 84 2.11 -3.99 10.19
C PRO A 84 3.11 -3.08 9.47
N ILE A 85 3.95 -2.40 10.25
CA ILE A 85 5.12 -1.64 9.77
C ILE A 85 6.37 -2.32 10.36
N GLY A 86 7.32 -2.72 9.51
CA GLY A 86 8.53 -3.40 9.94
C GLY A 86 9.55 -2.43 10.54
N LYS A 87 10.07 -2.74 11.74
CA LYS A 87 11.17 -1.96 12.33
C LYS A 87 12.42 -1.97 11.46
N ALA A 88 12.75 -3.11 10.85
CA ALA A 88 13.92 -3.25 9.98
C ALA A 88 13.84 -2.46 8.66
N THR A 89 12.64 -1.96 8.31
CA THR A 89 12.39 -1.24 7.06
C THR A 89 12.09 0.23 7.28
N ILE A 90 11.78 0.66 8.50
CA ILE A 90 11.30 2.02 8.80
C ILE A 90 12.28 3.11 8.37
N ASP A 91 13.58 2.90 8.58
CA ASP A 91 14.63 3.87 8.23
C ASP A 91 15.00 3.84 6.73
N LYS A 92 14.41 2.91 5.98
CA LYS A 92 14.67 2.72 4.55
C LYS A 92 13.59 3.33 3.66
N VAL A 93 12.56 3.92 4.26
CA VAL A 93 11.39 4.47 3.58
C VAL A 93 11.14 5.89 4.08
N ASP A 94 10.68 6.73 3.16
CA ASP A 94 10.38 8.13 3.45
C ASP A 94 8.88 8.28 3.73
N ASP A 95 8.03 7.53 3.01
CA ASP A 95 6.58 7.55 3.12
C ASP A 95 5.98 6.15 3.32
N LEU A 96 4.76 6.14 3.88
CA LEU A 96 3.88 4.98 3.95
C LEU A 96 2.59 5.30 3.18
N MET A 97 2.18 4.39 2.30
CA MET A 97 0.85 4.41 1.70
C MET A 97 0.06 3.18 2.17
N ILE A 98 -1.04 3.43 2.88
CA ILE A 98 -1.99 2.39 3.28
C ILE A 98 -3.18 2.45 2.33
N ILE A 99 -3.49 1.32 1.72
CA ILE A 99 -4.56 1.20 0.74
C ILE A 99 -5.53 0.12 1.22
N GLN A 100 -6.82 0.40 1.12
CA GLN A 100 -7.86 -0.57 1.42
C GLN A 100 -8.53 -1.04 0.13
N TYR A 101 -8.56 -2.36 -0.06
CA TYR A 101 -9.40 -2.99 -1.07
C TYR A 101 -10.75 -3.32 -0.47
N ARG A 102 -11.83 -2.83 -1.08
CA ARG A 102 -13.20 -3.09 -0.66
C ARG A 102 -14.13 -2.99 -1.85
N ASP A 103 -15.10 -3.90 -1.93
CA ASP A 103 -16.18 -3.88 -2.92
C ASP A 103 -15.68 -3.69 -4.37
N GLY A 104 -14.58 -4.38 -4.72
CA GLY A 104 -14.03 -4.35 -6.08
C GLY A 104 -13.16 -3.13 -6.42
N ALA A 105 -12.85 -2.28 -5.44
CA ALA A 105 -12.10 -1.04 -5.63
C ALA A 105 -10.99 -0.82 -4.56
N LEU A 106 -9.98 -0.02 -4.90
CA LEU A 106 -8.97 0.45 -3.95
C LEU A 106 -9.25 1.88 -3.53
N SER A 107 -8.96 2.17 -2.26
CA SER A 107 -9.00 3.52 -1.70
C SER A 107 -7.79 3.77 -0.80
N THR A 108 -7.15 4.93 -0.94
CA THR A 108 -6.07 5.33 -0.05
C THR A 108 -6.64 5.67 1.33
N VAL A 109 -6.13 4.98 2.36
CA VAL A 109 -6.48 5.20 3.78
C VAL A 109 -5.56 6.24 4.40
N TYR A 110 -4.27 6.19 4.03
CA TYR A 110 -3.23 7.10 4.50
C TYR A 110 -2.17 7.21 3.42
N PHE A 111 -1.65 8.41 3.20
CA PHE A 111 -0.43 8.64 2.45
C PHE A 111 0.33 9.81 3.06
N GLY A 112 1.58 9.58 3.44
CA GLY A 112 2.44 10.61 4.02
C GLY A 112 3.68 10.02 4.69
N PRO A 113 4.45 10.86 5.43
CA PRO A 113 5.69 10.44 6.04
C PRO A 113 5.52 9.25 6.98
N ILE A 114 6.49 8.34 7.02
CA ILE A 114 6.38 7.15 7.87
C ILE A 114 6.47 7.47 9.37
N GLY A 115 7.20 8.53 9.75
CA GLY A 115 7.41 8.90 11.15
C GLY A 115 6.11 9.09 11.95
N PRO A 116 5.19 9.98 11.53
CA PRO A 116 3.88 10.15 12.18
C PRO A 116 3.05 8.87 12.24
N ALA A 117 3.09 8.05 11.17
CA ALA A 117 2.38 6.78 11.13
C ALA A 117 2.92 5.78 12.17
N ALA A 118 4.24 5.66 12.28
CA ALA A 118 4.89 4.80 13.26
C ALA A 118 4.71 5.30 14.70
N ALA A 119 4.75 6.62 14.91
CA ALA A 119 4.51 7.22 16.23
C ALA A 119 3.08 6.97 16.75
N ALA A 120 2.10 6.86 15.85
CA ALA A 120 0.72 6.53 16.20
C ALA A 120 0.43 5.02 16.36
N ALA A 121 1.39 4.18 15.95
CA ALA A 121 1.30 2.73 15.97
C ALA A 121 1.74 2.15 17.33
N ARG A 122 1.27 0.94 17.65
CA ARG A 122 1.74 0.18 18.82
C ARG A 122 2.97 -0.63 18.44
N TYR A 123 4.07 -0.49 19.17
CA TYR A 123 5.28 -1.28 18.92
C TYR A 123 5.29 -2.57 19.73
N TYR A 124 5.62 -3.69 19.08
CA TYR A 124 5.74 -5.00 19.71
C TYR A 124 7.15 -5.53 19.49
N ASP A 125 7.95 -5.51 20.57
CA ASP A 125 9.38 -5.80 20.49
C ASP A 125 9.68 -7.26 20.11
N HIS A 126 8.89 -8.20 20.65
CA HIS A 126 9.05 -9.64 20.40
C HIS A 126 8.90 -10.06 18.92
N VAL A 127 8.25 -9.24 18.09
CA VAL A 127 8.09 -9.47 16.64
C VAL A 127 8.77 -8.38 15.79
N GLY A 128 9.36 -7.36 16.41
CA GLY A 128 10.05 -6.26 15.71
C GLY A 128 9.14 -5.47 14.77
N LYS A 129 7.87 -5.31 15.11
CA LYS A 129 6.86 -4.68 14.26
C LYS A 129 6.06 -3.62 15.01
N TYR A 130 5.64 -2.60 14.29
CA TYR A 130 4.61 -1.68 14.72
C TYR A 130 3.27 -2.10 14.11
N GLU A 131 2.19 -1.97 14.86
CA GLU A 131 0.82 -2.21 14.40
C GLU A 131 0.06 -0.88 14.41
N LEU A 132 -0.24 -0.38 13.22
CA LEU A 132 -1.05 0.83 13.05
C LEU A 132 -2.50 0.43 12.81
N ASP A 133 -3.38 0.76 13.74
CA ASP A 133 -4.83 0.62 13.56
C ASP A 133 -5.30 1.39 12.32
N ILE A 134 -6.10 0.73 11.47
CA ILE A 134 -6.65 1.34 10.24
C ILE A 134 -7.46 2.60 10.57
N SER A 135 -8.21 2.59 11.68
CA SER A 135 -8.98 3.75 12.13
C SER A 135 -8.10 4.93 12.55
N LYS A 136 -6.93 4.67 13.14
CA LYS A 136 -5.94 5.70 13.47
C LYS A 136 -5.30 6.25 12.20
N ALA A 137 -4.90 5.39 11.26
CA ALA A 137 -4.33 5.79 9.99
C ALA A 137 -5.23 6.79 9.23
N ARG A 138 -6.55 6.53 9.18
CA ARG A 138 -7.53 7.46 8.57
C ARG A 138 -7.54 8.85 9.20
N ARG A 139 -7.35 8.94 10.52
CA ARG A 139 -7.32 10.22 11.23
C ARG A 139 -6.00 10.99 11.04
N LEU A 140 -4.92 10.28 10.71
CA LEU A 140 -3.62 10.88 10.40
C LEU A 140 -3.54 11.40 8.97
N ALA A 141 -4.38 10.87 8.07
CA ALA A 141 -4.44 11.38 6.71
C ALA A 141 -4.80 12.87 6.79
N PRO A 142 -4.01 13.77 6.18
CA PRO A 142 -4.43 15.16 6.07
C PRO A 142 -5.82 15.19 5.42
N ILE A 143 -6.73 15.97 5.99
CA ILE A 143 -8.04 16.26 5.37
C ILE A 143 -7.72 16.65 3.93
N ALA A 144 -8.18 15.84 2.97
CA ALA A 144 -7.70 15.88 1.60
C ALA A 144 -7.73 17.30 1.04
N THR A 145 -6.57 17.93 0.88
CA THR A 145 -6.43 19.01 -0.09
C THR A 145 -6.43 18.34 -1.46
N PRO A 146 -7.27 18.77 -2.41
CA PRO A 146 -7.25 18.22 -3.75
C PRO A 146 -5.82 18.31 -4.31
N VAL A 147 -5.29 17.18 -4.77
CA VAL A 147 -4.08 17.17 -5.59
C VAL A 147 -4.43 17.98 -6.84
N GLN A 148 -3.88 19.18 -6.95
CA GLN A 148 -3.97 19.94 -8.19
C GLN A 148 -3.19 19.18 -9.26
N VAL A 149 -3.92 18.79 -10.29
CA VAL A 149 -3.43 18.30 -11.59
C VAL A 149 -2.54 19.33 -12.26
#